data_AF-A0A935MIB0-F1
#
_entry.id   AF-A0A935MIB0-F1
#
_cell.length_a   1.000
_cell.length_b   1.000
_cell.length_c   1.000
_cell.angle_alpha   90.00
_cell.angle_beta   90.00
_cell.angle_gamma   90.00
#
_symmetry.space_group_name_H-M   'P 1'
#
loop_
_entity.id
_entity.type
_entity.pdbx_description
1 polymer ?
#
loop_
_entity_poly.entity_id
_entity_poly.type
_entity_poly.pdbx_seq_one_letter_code
_entity_poly.pdbx_strand_id
1 'polypeptide(L)'
;MGLPRIPNLQTRPLSHVSGKNINTQLPKATDKGLAHRILNEIQMLLHEHPINLAREIQGELIINSVWLWGGGVMPKQFCCNFDQIWSNSLLTQALANLSKSPHHQLPLDTNKWLQSINKGKHLVVIDFLQEKAQYKIFNEWHDCIHQLEQKWFFPLLIAIKRNQIKQLTISTFSQDLIKQFQLTPRGLWKFWSFNKTFSTFHQYRS
;
A
#
# COMPACT_ATOMS: atom_id res chain seq x y z
N MET A 1 20.69 -5.30 26.56
CA MET A 1 21.85 -5.48 25.65
C MET A 1 21.47 -4.91 24.29
N GLY A 2 22.20 -3.92 23.78
CA GLY A 2 21.96 -3.40 22.42
C GLY A 2 22.41 -4.41 21.37
N LEU A 3 21.66 -4.54 20.27
CA LEU A 3 22.09 -5.36 19.13
C LEU A 3 23.30 -4.69 18.48
N PRO A 4 24.50 -5.30 18.50
CA PRO A 4 25.74 -4.64 18.07
C PRO A 4 25.80 -4.40 16.55
N ARG A 5 24.93 -5.06 15.77
CA ARG A 5 24.77 -4.93 14.32
C ARG A 5 23.32 -5.19 13.95
N ILE A 6 22.85 -4.61 12.85
CA ILE A 6 21.52 -4.90 12.29
C ILE A 6 21.48 -6.40 11.97
N PRO A 7 20.59 -7.18 12.62
CA PRO A 7 20.54 -8.61 12.38
C PRO A 7 20.04 -8.88 10.97
N ASN A 8 20.74 -9.76 10.24
CA ASN A 8 20.30 -10.18 8.92
C ASN A 8 19.13 -11.16 9.06
N LEU A 9 17.93 -10.58 9.13
CA LEU A 9 16.65 -11.25 9.24
C LEU A 9 15.98 -11.34 7.87
N GLN A 10 15.67 -12.56 7.45
CA GLN A 10 14.73 -12.83 6.38
C GLN A 10 13.32 -12.72 6.96
N THR A 11 12.64 -11.64 6.61
CA THR A 11 11.27 -11.35 7.06
C THR A 11 10.31 -11.41 5.88
N ARG A 12 9.01 -11.50 6.17
CA ARG A 12 7.94 -11.46 5.16
C ARG A 12 6.92 -10.41 5.57
N PRO A 13 6.41 -9.58 4.65
CA PRO A 13 5.38 -8.61 4.99
C PRO A 13 4.09 -9.31 5.43
N LEU A 14 3.30 -8.65 6.28
CA LEU A 14 2.06 -9.21 6.82
C LEU A 14 1.08 -9.66 5.72
N SER A 15 1.01 -8.89 4.63
CA SER A 15 0.18 -9.20 3.45
C SER A 15 0.51 -10.53 2.76
N HIS A 16 1.70 -11.09 2.97
CA HIS A 16 2.10 -12.39 2.43
C HIS A 16 1.75 -13.58 3.33
N VAL A 17 1.56 -13.33 4.63
CA VAL A 17 1.43 -14.37 5.65
C VAL A 17 0.04 -14.45 6.26
N SER A 18 -0.77 -13.39 6.11
CA SER A 18 -2.15 -13.36 6.60
C SER A 18 -2.94 -14.56 6.09
N GLY A 19 -3.62 -15.26 7.01
CA GLY A 19 -4.40 -16.48 6.73
C GLY A 19 -3.58 -17.75 6.48
N LYS A 20 -2.26 -17.73 6.64
CA LYS A 20 -1.38 -18.92 6.52
C LYS A 20 -0.90 -19.39 7.89
N ASN A 21 -0.38 -20.62 7.94
CA ASN A 21 0.24 -21.15 9.16
C ASN A 21 1.52 -20.36 9.52
N ILE A 22 1.49 -19.70 10.68
CA ILE A 22 2.52 -18.78 11.13
C ILE A 22 3.90 -19.43 11.34
N ASN A 23 3.96 -20.70 11.78
CA ASN A 23 5.22 -21.37 12.15
C ASN A 23 6.16 -21.50 10.95
N THR A 24 5.62 -21.65 9.74
CA THR A 24 6.39 -21.71 8.49
C THR A 24 6.84 -20.34 7.97
N GLN A 25 6.32 -19.27 8.57
CA GLN A 25 6.46 -17.90 8.10
C GLN A 25 7.32 -17.03 9.01
N LEU A 26 7.67 -17.51 10.21
CA LEU A 26 8.46 -16.75 11.19
C LEU A 26 9.79 -16.25 10.60
N PRO A 27 10.26 -15.06 11.02
CA PRO A 27 11.55 -14.52 10.64
C PRO A 27 12.68 -15.52 10.82
N LYS A 28 13.54 -15.65 9.80
CA LYS A 28 14.75 -16.46 9.87
C LYS A 28 15.97 -15.56 10.00
N ALA A 29 16.92 -15.93 10.84
CA ALA A 29 18.20 -15.22 10.97
C ALA A 29 19.33 -16.08 10.41
N THR A 30 20.37 -15.44 9.87
CA THR A 30 21.64 -16.11 9.56
C THR A 30 22.33 -16.63 10.82
N ASP A 31 22.24 -15.88 11.93
CA ASP A 31 22.59 -16.37 13.27
C ASP A 31 21.49 -17.30 13.80
N LYS A 32 21.82 -18.59 13.96
CA LYS A 32 20.86 -19.61 14.39
C LYS A 32 20.26 -19.23 15.75
N GLY A 33 18.94 -19.09 15.78
CA GLY A 33 18.19 -18.83 17.02
C GLY A 33 18.12 -17.38 17.47
N LEU A 34 18.77 -16.43 16.79
CA LEU A 34 18.64 -15.00 17.14
C LEU A 34 17.20 -14.51 17.00
N ALA A 35 16.55 -14.81 15.86
CA ALA A 35 15.15 -14.44 15.62
C ALA A 35 14.20 -15.03 16.68
N HIS A 36 14.42 -16.30 17.06
CA HIS A 36 13.63 -16.96 18.10
C HIS A 36 13.86 -16.33 19.48
N ARG A 37 15.11 -16.00 19.84
CA ARG A 37 15.40 -15.29 21.10
C ARG A 37 14.68 -13.94 21.18
N ILE A 38 14.79 -13.13 20.13
CA ILE A 38 14.12 -11.81 20.07
C ILE A 38 12.61 -11.97 20.21
N LEU A 39 12.00 -12.91 19.47
CA LEU A 39 10.55 -13.13 19.54
C LEU A 39 10.13 -13.62 20.93
N ASN A 40 10.88 -14.55 21.54
CA ASN A 40 10.59 -15.05 22.88
C ASN A 40 10.71 -13.95 23.94
N GLU A 41 11.75 -13.11 23.87
CA GLU A 41 11.90 -11.95 24.77
C GLU A 41 10.71 -10.99 24.65
N ILE A 42 10.28 -10.69 23.41
CA ILE A 42 9.10 -9.86 23.17
C ILE A 42 7.83 -10.52 23.74
N GLN A 43 7.66 -11.83 23.56
CA GLN A 43 6.52 -12.57 24.11
C GLN A 43 6.45 -12.46 25.64
N MET A 44 7.58 -12.65 26.33
CA MET A 44 7.65 -12.50 27.79
C MET A 44 7.29 -11.08 28.22
N LEU A 45 7.85 -10.05 27.57
CA LEU A 45 7.54 -8.64 27.87
C LEU A 45 6.07 -8.29 27.63
N LEU A 46 5.47 -8.81 26.56
CA LEU A 46 4.07 -8.57 26.25
C LEU A 46 3.14 -9.27 27.24
N HIS A 47 3.46 -10.49 27.65
CA HIS A 47 2.64 -11.25 28.59
C HIS A 47 2.42 -10.50 29.91
N GLU A 48 3.47 -9.88 30.45
CA GLU A 48 3.42 -9.12 31.70
C GLU A 48 2.91 -7.68 31.53
N HIS A 49 2.57 -7.26 30.30
CA HIS A 49 2.24 -5.88 30.02
C HIS A 49 0.86 -5.49 30.61
N PRO A 50 0.73 -4.34 31.31
CA PRO A 50 -0.53 -3.93 31.94
C PRO A 50 -1.75 -3.89 31.01
N ILE A 51 -1.52 -3.55 29.73
CA ILE A 51 -2.58 -3.58 28.71
C ILE A 51 -3.10 -5.01 28.51
N ASN A 52 -2.23 -6.02 28.45
CA ASN A 52 -2.68 -7.41 28.27
C ASN A 52 -3.42 -7.94 29.50
N LEU A 53 -2.97 -7.57 30.71
CA LEU A 53 -3.70 -7.90 31.94
C LEU A 53 -5.12 -7.29 31.94
N ALA A 54 -5.25 -6.02 31.52
CA ALA A 54 -6.56 -5.37 31.40
C ALA A 54 -7.45 -6.02 30.33
N ARG A 55 -6.87 -6.39 29.17
CA ARG A 55 -7.57 -7.11 28.09
C ARG A 55 -8.09 -8.47 28.56
N GLU A 56 -7.27 -9.21 29.29
CA GLU A 56 -7.65 -10.52 29.82
C GLU A 56 -8.79 -10.41 30.84
N ILE A 57 -8.74 -9.44 31.76
CA ILE A 57 -9.84 -9.15 32.70
C ILE A 57 -11.14 -8.82 31.94
N GLN A 58 -11.05 -8.15 30.79
CA GLN A 58 -12.18 -7.79 29.94
C GLN A 58 -12.61 -8.93 28.99
N GLY A 59 -11.95 -10.09 29.02
CA GLY A 59 -12.23 -11.22 28.12
C GLY A 59 -11.79 -10.99 26.66
N GLU A 60 -10.95 -9.97 26.41
CA GLU A 60 -10.41 -9.68 25.09
C GLU A 60 -9.17 -10.53 24.78
N LEU A 61 -8.90 -10.75 23.48
CA LEU A 61 -7.69 -11.44 23.05
C LEU A 61 -6.43 -10.64 23.40
N ILE A 62 -5.50 -11.25 24.12
CA ILE A 62 -4.21 -10.64 24.45
C ILE A 62 -3.31 -10.46 23.21
N ILE A 63 -2.48 -9.44 23.23
CA ILE A 63 -1.44 -9.17 22.24
C ILE A 63 -0.20 -9.99 22.63
N ASN A 64 -0.04 -11.18 22.07
CA ASN A 64 1.00 -12.11 22.50
C ASN A 64 2.25 -12.11 21.60
N SER A 65 2.32 -11.32 20.53
CA SER A 65 3.46 -11.30 19.63
C SER A 65 3.50 -10.03 18.78
N VAL A 66 4.65 -9.79 18.15
CA VAL A 66 4.80 -8.78 17.10
C VAL A 66 5.26 -9.45 15.81
N TRP A 67 4.75 -8.96 14.68
CA TRP A 67 5.21 -9.40 13.37
C TRP A 67 6.36 -8.51 12.89
N LEU A 68 7.59 -9.02 12.92
CA LEU A 68 8.78 -8.28 12.48
C LEU A 68 8.94 -8.38 10.97
N TRP A 69 8.84 -7.26 10.26
CA TRP A 69 9.04 -7.17 8.82
C TRP A 69 9.48 -5.79 8.37
N GLY A 70 9.96 -5.68 7.13
CA GLY A 70 10.30 -4.39 6.51
C GLY A 70 11.61 -3.76 7.03
N GLY A 71 12.46 -4.53 7.70
CA GLY A 71 13.78 -4.07 8.10
C GLY A 71 14.65 -3.70 6.91
N GLY A 72 15.35 -2.57 7.00
CA GLY A 72 16.22 -2.06 5.94
C GLY A 72 17.12 -0.95 6.44
N VAL A 73 18.06 -0.55 5.58
CA VAL A 73 18.95 0.60 5.84
C VAL A 73 18.44 1.78 5.03
N MET A 74 18.37 2.94 5.65
CA MET A 74 18.00 4.19 4.99
C MET A 74 18.98 4.48 3.82
N PRO A 75 18.49 4.64 2.57
CA PRO A 75 19.37 4.93 1.45
C PRO A 75 20.03 6.31 1.63
N LYS A 76 21.32 6.42 1.27
CA LYS A 76 22.08 7.69 1.38
C LYS A 76 21.55 8.78 0.46
N GLN A 77 20.96 8.39 -0.66
CA GLN A 77 20.40 9.28 -1.65
C GLN A 77 19.05 8.72 -2.10
N PHE A 78 18.05 9.59 -2.13
CA PHE A 78 16.72 9.27 -2.60
C PHE A 78 16.19 10.44 -3.41
N CYS A 79 16.05 10.25 -4.72
CA CYS A 79 15.57 11.27 -5.64
C CYS A 79 14.13 10.98 -6.05
N CYS A 80 13.30 12.02 -6.09
CA CYS A 80 11.94 11.95 -6.59
C CYS A 80 11.84 12.74 -7.89
N ASN A 81 11.22 12.14 -8.90
CA ASN A 81 11.05 12.73 -10.23
C ASN A 81 9.67 13.38 -10.43
N PHE A 82 8.91 13.58 -9.36
CA PHE A 82 7.59 14.20 -9.35
C PHE A 82 7.64 15.56 -8.66
N ASP A 83 6.95 16.53 -9.25
CA ASP A 83 6.89 17.90 -8.76
C ASP A 83 5.93 18.02 -7.57
N GLN A 84 4.90 17.17 -7.50
CA GLN A 84 3.90 17.14 -6.44
C GLN A 84 3.46 15.70 -6.14
N ILE A 85 3.31 15.37 -4.86
CA ILE A 85 2.87 14.06 -4.38
C ILE A 85 1.55 14.19 -3.62
N TRP A 86 0.58 13.32 -3.88
CA TRP A 86 -0.75 13.34 -3.26
C TRP A 86 -1.04 11.96 -2.67
N SER A 87 -1.08 11.85 -1.34
CA SER A 87 -1.32 10.57 -0.67
C SER A 87 -1.69 10.73 0.82
N ASN A 88 -2.53 9.82 1.30
CA ASN A 88 -2.79 9.65 2.73
C ASN A 88 -1.89 8.56 3.35
N SER A 89 -1.07 7.88 2.56
CA SER A 89 -0.17 6.83 3.04
C SER A 89 1.01 7.42 3.80
N LEU A 90 1.21 6.97 5.04
CA LEU A 90 2.36 7.34 5.87
C LEU A 90 3.69 7.02 5.19
N LEU A 91 3.77 5.90 4.46
CA LEU A 91 4.98 5.51 3.73
C LEU A 91 5.31 6.51 2.62
N THR A 92 4.32 6.91 1.82
CA THR A 92 4.50 7.90 0.76
C THR A 92 4.93 9.25 1.33
N GLN A 93 4.34 9.69 2.45
CA GLN A 93 4.73 10.93 3.13
C GLN A 93 6.16 10.86 3.66
N ALA A 94 6.55 9.75 4.30
CA ALA A 94 7.92 9.55 4.77
C ALA A 94 8.93 9.61 3.62
N LEU A 95 8.65 8.95 2.49
CA LEU A 95 9.51 8.98 1.31
C LEU A 95 9.59 10.39 0.69
N ALA A 96 8.47 11.12 0.64
CA ALA A 96 8.45 12.51 0.17
C ALA A 96 9.30 13.44 1.06
N ASN A 97 9.24 13.26 2.38
CA ASN A 97 10.07 14.00 3.32
C ASN A 97 11.56 13.72 3.10
N LEU A 98 11.90 12.46 2.83
CA LEU A 98 13.27 12.03 2.56
C LEU A 98 13.83 12.62 1.25
N SER A 99 13.01 12.73 0.20
CA SER A 99 13.39 13.40 -1.05
C SER A 99 13.19 14.92 -1.03
N LYS A 100 12.69 15.49 0.07
CA LYS A 100 12.29 16.91 0.19
C LYS A 100 11.29 17.33 -0.90
N SER A 101 10.43 16.41 -1.32
CA SER A 101 9.42 16.66 -2.35
C SER A 101 8.14 17.24 -1.74
N PRO A 102 7.50 18.21 -2.41
CA PRO A 102 6.18 18.69 -1.99
C PRO A 102 5.18 17.54 -1.95
N HIS A 103 4.49 17.40 -0.82
CA HIS A 103 3.44 16.40 -0.64
C HIS A 103 2.20 16.99 0.04
N HIS A 104 1.05 16.43 -0.29
CA HIS A 104 -0.26 16.88 0.16
C HIS A 104 -1.15 15.68 0.49
N GLN A 105 -2.20 15.93 1.28
CA GLN A 105 -3.25 14.93 1.50
C GLN A 105 -3.94 14.57 0.18
N LEU A 106 -4.39 13.33 0.07
CA LEU A 106 -5.11 12.85 -1.10
C LEU A 106 -6.47 13.55 -1.20
N PRO A 107 -6.79 14.23 -2.33
CA PRO A 107 -8.11 14.83 -2.51
C PRO A 107 -9.21 13.77 -2.57
N LEU A 108 -10.46 14.19 -2.35
CA LEU A 108 -11.62 13.26 -2.33
C LEU A 108 -11.85 12.56 -3.67
N ASP A 109 -11.58 13.25 -4.78
CA ASP A 109 -11.79 12.78 -6.15
C ASP A 109 -10.87 13.53 -7.13
N THR A 110 -10.87 13.06 -8.38
CA THR A 110 -10.08 13.66 -9.46
C THR A 110 -10.48 15.11 -9.76
N ASN A 111 -11.74 15.50 -9.62
CA ASN A 111 -12.16 16.87 -9.96
C ASN A 111 -11.59 17.87 -8.96
N LYS A 112 -11.64 17.54 -7.67
CA LYS A 112 -11.00 18.33 -6.60
C LYS A 112 -9.50 18.37 -6.77
N TRP A 113 -8.89 17.25 -7.13
CA TRP A 113 -7.46 17.20 -7.44
C TRP A 113 -7.10 18.11 -8.63
N LEU A 114 -7.84 18.05 -9.75
CA LEU A 114 -7.60 18.91 -10.92
C LEU A 114 -7.74 20.41 -10.61
N GLN A 115 -8.55 20.79 -9.62
CA GLN A 115 -8.68 22.18 -9.18
C GLN A 115 -7.50 22.66 -8.32
N SER A 116 -6.79 21.74 -7.65
CA SER A 116 -5.70 22.08 -6.73
C SER A 116 -4.30 21.96 -7.33
N ILE A 117 -4.17 21.41 -8.54
CA ILE A 117 -2.87 21.19 -9.18
C ILE A 117 -2.38 22.39 -9.99
N ASN A 118 -1.05 22.51 -10.07
CA ASN A 118 -0.34 23.34 -11.03
C ASN A 118 0.18 22.48 -12.21
N LYS A 119 0.94 23.09 -13.13
CA LYS A 119 1.58 22.33 -14.21
C LYS A 119 2.79 21.56 -13.67
N GLY A 120 2.87 20.27 -13.97
CA GLY A 120 4.02 19.44 -13.61
C GLY A 120 3.75 17.94 -13.76
N LYS A 121 4.67 17.13 -13.22
CA LYS A 121 4.53 15.70 -13.00
C LYS A 121 3.98 15.46 -11.60
N HIS A 122 2.83 14.85 -11.51
CA HIS A 122 2.15 14.58 -10.24
C HIS A 122 2.15 13.07 -9.98
N LEU A 123 2.47 12.69 -8.74
CA LEU A 123 2.27 11.33 -8.24
C LEU A 123 1.03 11.33 -7.34
N VAL A 124 0.07 10.46 -7.66
CA VAL A 124 -1.11 10.23 -6.82
C VAL A 124 -1.08 8.79 -6.35
N VAL A 125 -1.06 8.57 -5.04
CA VAL A 125 -1.04 7.23 -4.44
C VAL A 125 -2.36 7.00 -3.72
N ILE A 126 -3.16 6.08 -4.26
CA ILE A 126 -4.46 5.68 -3.74
C ILE A 126 -4.33 4.28 -3.13
N ASP A 127 -4.49 4.18 -1.82
CA ASP A 127 -4.30 2.95 -1.03
C ASP A 127 -5.62 2.37 -0.48
N PHE A 128 -6.78 2.89 -0.90
CA PHE A 128 -8.12 2.45 -0.46
C PHE A 128 -8.33 0.92 -0.52
N LEU A 129 -7.72 0.25 -1.49
CA LEU A 129 -7.88 -1.18 -1.70
C LEU A 129 -6.98 -2.03 -0.81
N GLN A 130 -5.91 -1.46 -0.23
CA GLN A 130 -4.86 -2.24 0.44
C GLN A 130 -5.36 -2.88 1.73
N GLU A 131 -6.08 -2.14 2.58
CA GLU A 131 -6.64 -2.67 3.82
C GLU A 131 -7.78 -3.65 3.54
N LYS A 132 -8.67 -3.30 2.59
CA LYS A 132 -9.86 -4.09 2.27
C LYS A 132 -9.54 -5.41 1.56
N ALA A 133 -8.51 -5.43 0.71
CA ALA A 133 -8.04 -6.66 0.07
C ALA A 133 -7.43 -7.66 1.06
N GLN A 134 -6.89 -7.20 2.20
CA GLN A 134 -6.24 -8.07 3.19
C GLN A 134 -7.23 -8.94 3.98
N TYR A 135 -8.48 -8.49 4.14
CA TYR A 135 -9.49 -9.19 4.94
C TYR A 135 -10.46 -10.05 4.12
N LYS A 136 -10.28 -10.15 2.79
CA LYS A 136 -11.05 -11.03 1.90
C LYS A 136 -12.58 -10.92 2.02
N ILE A 137 -13.10 -9.75 2.37
CA ILE A 137 -14.55 -9.51 2.38
C ILE A 137 -14.96 -9.16 0.95
N PHE A 138 -15.49 -10.15 0.22
CA PHE A 138 -15.77 -10.05 -1.21
C PHE A 138 -16.69 -8.89 -1.59
N ASN A 139 -17.70 -8.61 -0.74
CA ASN A 139 -18.67 -7.54 -0.98
C ASN A 139 -18.04 -6.14 -0.83
N GLU A 140 -17.15 -5.95 0.15
CA GLU A 140 -16.48 -4.67 0.37
C GLU A 140 -15.49 -4.33 -0.75
N TRP A 141 -14.89 -5.35 -1.38
CA TRP A 141 -13.96 -5.14 -2.48
C TRP A 141 -14.66 -4.57 -3.73
N HIS A 142 -15.85 -5.08 -4.07
CA HIS A 142 -16.63 -4.60 -5.20
C HIS A 142 -16.99 -3.12 -5.03
N ASP A 143 -17.47 -2.75 -3.84
CA ASP A 143 -17.83 -1.37 -3.54
C ASP A 143 -16.63 -0.43 -3.62
N CYS A 144 -15.46 -0.88 -3.17
CA CYS A 144 -14.23 -0.10 -3.28
C CYS A 144 -13.80 0.13 -4.74
N ILE A 145 -13.89 -0.90 -5.59
CA ILE A 145 -13.59 -0.76 -7.02
C ILE A 145 -14.58 0.19 -7.70
N HIS A 146 -15.87 0.07 -7.37
CA HIS A 146 -16.89 0.96 -7.90
C HIS A 146 -16.66 2.43 -7.47
N GLN A 147 -16.30 2.67 -6.20
CA GLN A 147 -15.92 4.00 -5.73
C GLN A 147 -14.67 4.54 -6.44
N LEU A 148 -13.67 3.70 -6.70
CA LEU A 148 -12.46 4.08 -7.42
C LEU A 148 -12.76 4.47 -8.87
N GLU A 149 -13.62 3.71 -9.54
CA GLU A 149 -14.08 4.02 -10.89
C GLU A 149 -14.79 5.38 -10.94
N GLN A 150 -15.75 5.60 -10.03
CA GLN A 150 -16.55 6.83 -10.00
C GLN A 150 -15.76 8.08 -9.60
N LYS A 151 -14.95 7.98 -8.54
CA LYS A 151 -14.23 9.14 -7.99
C LYS A 151 -12.96 9.47 -8.75
N TRP A 152 -12.27 8.44 -9.26
CA TRP A 152 -10.93 8.61 -9.82
C TRP A 152 -10.86 8.33 -11.32
N PHE A 153 -11.17 7.12 -11.76
CA PHE A 153 -10.88 6.71 -13.15
C PHE A 153 -11.77 7.38 -14.19
N PHE A 154 -13.08 7.44 -13.96
CA PHE A 154 -14.00 8.05 -14.92
C PHE A 154 -13.73 9.55 -15.13
N PRO A 155 -13.54 10.39 -14.08
CA PRO A 155 -13.19 11.78 -14.30
C PRO A 155 -11.77 11.97 -14.86
N LEU A 156 -10.82 11.08 -14.57
CA LEU A 156 -9.48 11.10 -15.20
C LEU A 156 -9.58 10.89 -16.71
N LEU A 157 -10.40 9.94 -17.14
CA LEU A 157 -10.66 9.69 -18.56
C LEU A 157 -11.23 10.94 -19.24
N ILE A 158 -12.20 11.62 -18.60
CA ILE A 158 -12.76 12.88 -19.09
C ILE A 158 -11.66 13.96 -19.20
N ALA A 159 -10.80 14.09 -18.19
CA ALA A 159 -9.72 15.09 -18.18
C ALA A 159 -8.69 14.85 -19.29
N ILE A 160 -8.36 13.59 -19.59
CA ILE A 160 -7.49 13.24 -20.73
C ILE A 160 -8.18 13.57 -22.05
N LYS A 161 -9.47 13.23 -22.22
CA LYS A 161 -10.25 13.57 -23.43
C LYS A 161 -10.32 15.08 -23.66
N ARG A 162 -10.40 15.87 -22.59
CA ARG A 162 -10.38 17.35 -22.60
C ARG A 162 -8.97 17.94 -22.71
N ASN A 163 -7.93 17.10 -22.87
CA ASN A 163 -6.54 17.51 -22.98
C ASN A 163 -6.00 18.30 -21.76
N GLN A 164 -6.65 18.15 -20.59
CA GLN A 164 -6.20 18.72 -19.32
C GLN A 164 -5.03 17.92 -18.75
N ILE A 165 -5.02 16.60 -19.00
CA ILE A 165 -3.93 15.68 -18.67
C ILE A 165 -3.28 15.19 -19.97
N LYS A 166 -1.99 15.51 -20.15
CA LYS A 166 -1.25 15.11 -21.35
C LYS A 166 -0.88 13.63 -21.36
N GLN A 167 -0.64 13.06 -20.19
CA GLN A 167 -0.29 11.66 -20.01
C GLN A 167 -0.71 11.19 -18.62
N LEU A 168 -1.36 10.03 -18.56
CA LEU A 168 -1.66 9.31 -17.34
C LEU A 168 -0.93 7.98 -17.37
N THR A 169 -0.25 7.63 -16.28
CA THR A 169 0.35 6.31 -16.09
C THR A 169 -0.21 5.69 -14.82
N ILE A 170 -0.95 4.61 -14.95
CA ILE A 170 -1.52 3.84 -13.82
C ILE A 170 -0.57 2.69 -13.56
N SER A 171 0.02 2.65 -12.36
CA SER A 171 0.82 1.51 -11.90
C SER A 171 0.01 0.73 -10.86
N THR A 172 -0.20 -0.55 -11.10
CA THR A 172 -0.79 -1.46 -10.12
C THR A 172 0.26 -2.44 -9.64
N PHE A 173 0.23 -2.72 -8.34
CA PHE A 173 1.16 -3.61 -7.67
C PHE A 173 0.38 -4.81 -7.13
N SER A 174 0.78 -6.02 -7.51
CA SER A 174 0.43 -7.25 -6.81
C SER A 174 1.68 -7.85 -6.16
N GLN A 175 1.54 -8.98 -5.47
CA GLN A 175 2.63 -9.61 -4.73
C GLN A 175 3.91 -9.82 -5.57
N ASP A 176 3.76 -10.22 -6.84
CA ASP A 176 4.90 -10.54 -7.72
C ASP A 176 4.90 -9.77 -9.05
N LEU A 177 3.87 -8.94 -9.31
CA LEU A 177 3.70 -8.31 -10.61
C LEU A 177 3.41 -6.82 -10.48
N ILE A 178 4.15 -6.04 -11.25
CA ILE A 178 3.86 -4.64 -11.50
C ILE A 178 3.25 -4.56 -12.89
N LYS A 179 2.04 -4.02 -13.00
CA LYS A 179 1.43 -3.69 -14.29
C LYS A 179 1.34 -2.19 -14.44
N GLN A 180 1.73 -1.70 -15.62
CA GLN A 180 1.65 -0.29 -15.95
C GLN A 180 0.79 -0.08 -17.19
N PHE A 181 -0.12 0.87 -17.10
CA PHE A 181 -1.00 1.27 -18.18
C PHE A 181 -0.79 2.75 -18.46
N GLN A 182 -0.40 3.08 -19.69
CA GLN A 182 -0.16 4.46 -20.10
C GLN A 182 -1.25 4.92 -21.07
N LEU A 183 -1.86 6.06 -20.75
CA LEU A 183 -2.92 6.68 -21.53
C LEU A 183 -2.47 8.10 -21.94
N THR A 184 -2.68 8.42 -23.20
CA THR A 184 -2.48 9.76 -23.76
C THR A 184 -3.72 10.16 -24.56
N PRO A 185 -3.99 11.47 -24.76
CA PRO A 185 -5.14 11.91 -25.55
C PRO A 185 -5.20 11.27 -26.95
N ARG A 186 -4.05 11.11 -27.62
CA ARG A 186 -3.95 10.44 -28.93
C ARG A 186 -4.12 8.92 -28.83
N GLY A 187 -3.66 8.32 -27.73
CA GLY A 187 -3.81 6.89 -27.47
C GLY A 187 -5.26 6.44 -27.24
N LEU A 188 -6.16 7.35 -26.85
CA LEU A 188 -7.60 7.09 -26.72
C LEU A 188 -8.29 6.83 -28.06
N TRP A 189 -7.66 7.20 -29.18
CA TRP A 189 -8.14 6.91 -30.53
C TRP A 189 -7.78 5.50 -31.00
N LYS A 190 -7.18 4.66 -30.14
CA LYS A 190 -7.13 3.21 -30.36
C LYS A 190 -8.50 2.60 -30.03
N PHE A 191 -9.49 2.87 -30.88
CA PHE A 191 -10.87 2.39 -30.76
C PHE A 191 -10.99 0.85 -30.74
N TRP A 192 -9.91 0.13 -31.08
CA TRP A 192 -9.82 -1.32 -30.99
C TRP A 192 -9.36 -1.85 -29.61
N SER A 193 -9.04 -0.99 -28.64
CA SER A 193 -8.70 -1.39 -27.27
C SER A 193 -9.58 -0.70 -26.22
N PHE A 194 -10.74 -1.33 -25.96
CA PHE A 194 -11.62 -1.22 -24.78
C PHE A 194 -12.56 -0.01 -24.59
N ASN A 195 -13.86 -0.31 -24.63
CA ASN A 195 -14.92 0.34 -23.85
C ASN A 195 -15.62 -0.72 -22.96
N LYS A 196 -14.89 -1.34 -22.03
CA LYS A 196 -15.52 -2.18 -20.98
C LYS A 196 -15.19 -1.60 -19.62
N THR A 197 -16.21 -1.18 -18.88
CA THR A 197 -16.11 -0.76 -17.48
C THR A 197 -15.52 -1.89 -16.65
N PHE A 198 -14.78 -1.60 -15.57
CA PHE A 198 -14.15 -2.63 -14.75
C PHE A 198 -15.17 -3.68 -14.21
N SER A 199 -16.43 -3.27 -14.00
CA SER A 199 -17.56 -4.14 -13.63
C SER A 199 -17.84 -5.27 -14.63
N THR A 200 -17.54 -5.08 -15.92
CA THR A 200 -17.77 -6.10 -16.96
C THR A 200 -16.77 -7.26 -16.92
N PHE A 201 -15.67 -7.18 -16.16
CA PHE A 201 -14.67 -8.25 -16.10
C PHE A 201 -14.94 -9.32 -15.02
N HIS A 202 -15.96 -9.15 -14.19
CA HIS A 202 -16.23 -10.03 -13.04
C HIS A 202 -17.36 -11.06 -13.23
N GLN A 203 -17.97 -11.16 -14.41
CA GLN A 203 -19.00 -12.18 -14.67
C GLN A 203 -18.48 -13.61 -14.85
N TYR A 204 -17.17 -13.84 -14.85
CA TYR A 204 -16.58 -15.17 -15.00
C TYR A 204 -15.61 -15.49 -13.87
N ARG A 205 -16.15 -15.96 -12.74
CA ARG A 205 -15.55 -16.96 -11.85
C ARG A 205 -16.49 -17.22 -10.68
N SER A 206 -17.50 -18.04 -10.94
CA SER A 206 -18.14 -18.90 -9.94
C SER A 206 -17.23 -20.06 -9.57
#